data_AF-A0A257SLH9-F1
#
_entry.id   AF-A0A257SLH9-F1
#
_cell.length_a   1.000
_cell.length_b   1.000
_cell.length_c   1.000
_cell.angle_alpha   90.00
_cell.angle_beta   90.00
_cell.angle_gamma   90.00
#
_symmetry.space_group_name_H-M   'P 1'
#
loop_
_entity.id
_entity.type
_entity.pdbx_description
1 polymer ?
#
loop_
_entity_poly.entity_id
_entity_poly.type
_entity_poly.pdbx_seq_one_letter_code
_entity_poly.pdbx_strand_id
1 'polypeptide(L)'
;MSNLSVGMIVEWISEQEDSTPLVERILWVNPTATDLVSIQLDEPLALPVWKRLADIEEALANGSAIIRVADPYAHRLHPPESFLLKHRQRRDAAWKVIEDMVSRVPDIYDETIRGGLVADAANQHSVHKMTVYKYLRRFWWGGMVKNALLPSYERSGGLGKEKSANSASKRGRPTKATVLRDAPPGINVDDSIRRIFSVAFRLYVDTNKAPTLKRAYSLMLSNYFNVGFEVKGGVRVPVLPPSHQLPTLEQFRYWYKKQQDIEASFTKREGARR
;
A
#
# COMPACT_ATOMS: atom_id res chain seq x y z
N MET A 1 -6.42 -21.50 -36.06
CA MET A 1 -7.34 -20.75 -35.18
C MET A 1 -6.89 -20.98 -33.76
N SER A 2 -6.41 -19.92 -33.12
CA SER A 2 -6.05 -19.97 -31.71
C SER A 2 -7.35 -20.08 -30.92
N ASN A 3 -7.49 -21.08 -30.06
CA ASN A 3 -8.73 -21.30 -29.30
C ASN A 3 -8.84 -20.28 -28.16
N LEU A 4 -9.07 -19.01 -28.51
CA LEU A 4 -9.21 -17.91 -27.56
C LEU A 4 -10.53 -18.04 -26.81
N SER A 5 -10.46 -18.00 -25.49
CA SER A 5 -11.64 -18.11 -24.63
C SER A 5 -11.69 -17.00 -23.59
N VAL A 6 -12.89 -16.78 -23.06
CA VAL A 6 -13.12 -15.90 -21.92
C VAL A 6 -12.21 -16.30 -20.76
N GLY A 7 -11.63 -15.30 -20.09
CA GLY A 7 -10.75 -15.47 -18.94
C GLY A 7 -9.27 -15.62 -19.28
N MET A 8 -8.92 -15.95 -20.54
CA MET A 8 -7.54 -16.01 -21.00
C MET A 8 -6.85 -14.65 -20.87
N ILE A 9 -5.54 -14.71 -20.61
CA ILE A 9 -4.70 -13.53 -20.45
C ILE A 9 -3.71 -13.46 -21.59
N VAL A 10 -3.78 -12.36 -22.33
CA VAL A 10 -2.88 -12.00 -23.43
C VAL A 10 -1.82 -11.07 -22.86
N GLU A 11 -0.56 -11.41 -23.09
CA GLU A 11 0.58 -10.54 -22.80
C GLU A 11 1.20 -10.09 -24.12
N TRP A 12 1.26 -8.78 -24.33
CA TRP A 12 1.88 -8.19 -25.50
C TRP A 12 3.38 -8.01 -25.24
N ILE A 13 4.19 -8.55 -26.14
CA ILE A 13 5.64 -8.50 -26.05
C ILE A 13 6.10 -7.16 -26.63
N SER A 14 6.89 -6.44 -25.84
CA SER A 14 7.53 -5.19 -26.26
C SER A 14 9.01 -5.44 -26.54
N GLU A 15 9.52 -4.83 -27.61
CA GLU A 15 10.94 -4.88 -27.97
C GLU A 15 11.81 -4.00 -27.07
N GLN A 16 11.20 -3.15 -26.23
CA GLN A 16 11.91 -2.25 -25.31
C GLN A 16 12.21 -2.93 -23.98
N GLU A 17 13.49 -3.12 -23.65
CA GLU A 17 13.99 -3.82 -22.45
C GLU A 17 13.43 -3.30 -21.12
N ASP A 18 13.05 -2.03 -21.03
CA ASP A 18 12.56 -1.40 -19.78
C ASP A 18 11.03 -1.20 -19.72
N SER A 19 10.28 -1.68 -20.71
CA SER A 19 8.82 -1.51 -20.72
C SER A 19 8.11 -2.61 -19.94
N THR A 20 7.18 -2.24 -19.06
CA THR A 20 6.28 -3.22 -18.45
C THR A 20 5.37 -3.80 -19.54
N PRO A 21 5.32 -5.14 -19.69
CA PRO A 21 4.52 -5.74 -20.74
C PRO A 21 3.04 -5.39 -20.54
N LEU A 22 2.35 -5.11 -21.64
CA LEU A 22 0.91 -4.87 -21.59
C LEU A 22 0.20 -6.21 -21.39
N VAL A 23 -0.49 -6.35 -20.26
CA VAL A 23 -1.26 -7.56 -19.94
C VAL A 23 -2.75 -7.27 -19.97
N GLU A 24 -3.49 -8.10 -20.70
CA GLU A 24 -4.93 -7.97 -20.89
C GLU A 24 -5.66 -9.28 -20.62
N ARG A 25 -6.90 -9.21 -20.12
CA ARG A 25 -7.79 -10.36 -19.98
C ARG A 25 -8.93 -10.29 -20.98
N ILE A 26 -9.22 -11.40 -21.66
CA ILE A 26 -10.39 -11.56 -22.51
C ILE A 26 -11.64 -11.67 -21.63
N LEU A 27 -12.58 -10.75 -21.81
CA LEU A 27 -13.85 -10.71 -21.09
C LEU A 27 -14.97 -11.37 -21.88
N TRP A 28 -14.94 -11.28 -23.20
CA TRP A 28 -15.96 -11.84 -24.07
C TRP A 28 -15.39 -12.10 -25.45
N VAL A 29 -15.90 -13.13 -26.12
CA VAL A 29 -15.59 -13.46 -27.52
C VAL A 29 -16.92 -13.54 -28.26
N ASN A 30 -17.00 -12.88 -29.41
CA ASN A 30 -18.20 -12.91 -30.23
C ASN A 30 -18.50 -14.35 -30.67
N PRO A 31 -19.76 -14.84 -30.56
CA PRO A 31 -20.14 -16.14 -31.10
C PRO A 31 -19.79 -16.37 -32.57
N THR A 32 -19.74 -15.31 -33.39
CA THR A 32 -19.30 -15.38 -34.80
C THR A 32 -17.78 -15.31 -34.98
N ALA A 33 -17.02 -15.25 -33.88
CA ALA A 33 -15.55 -15.20 -33.85
C ALA A 33 -14.94 -14.04 -34.68
N THR A 34 -15.62 -12.91 -34.78
CA THR A 34 -15.10 -11.72 -35.47
C THR A 34 -14.37 -10.78 -34.52
N ASP A 35 -14.91 -10.62 -33.31
CA ASP A 35 -14.50 -9.62 -32.34
C ASP A 35 -14.40 -10.23 -30.94
N LEU A 36 -13.67 -9.54 -30.08
CA LEU A 36 -13.58 -9.83 -28.66
C LEU A 36 -13.60 -8.55 -27.85
N VAL A 37 -13.86 -8.69 -26.56
CA VAL A 37 -13.67 -7.63 -25.58
C VAL A 37 -12.58 -8.03 -24.61
N SER A 38 -11.65 -7.12 -24.35
CA SER A 38 -10.55 -7.30 -23.41
C SER A 38 -10.44 -6.15 -22.43
N ILE A 39 -9.74 -6.36 -21.30
CA ILE A 39 -9.42 -5.30 -20.34
C ILE A 39 -7.96 -5.41 -19.91
N GLN A 40 -7.27 -4.27 -19.86
CA GLN A 40 -5.91 -4.18 -19.35
C GLN A 40 -5.89 -4.39 -17.84
N LEU A 41 -4.97 -5.24 -17.35
CA LEU A 41 -4.88 -5.62 -15.94
C LEU A 41 -3.95 -4.70 -15.12
N ASP A 42 -3.04 -3.99 -15.79
CA ASP A 42 -2.03 -3.15 -15.14
C ASP A 42 -2.39 -1.65 -15.11
N GLU A 43 -3.53 -1.27 -15.70
CA GLU A 43 -4.03 0.11 -15.72
C GLU A 43 -5.20 0.29 -14.73
N PRO A 44 -5.05 1.03 -13.61
CA PRO A 44 -6.04 1.10 -12.53
C PRO A 44 -7.45 1.59 -12.91
N LEU A 45 -7.55 2.34 -14.01
CA LEU A 45 -8.84 2.87 -14.49
C LEU A 45 -9.30 2.22 -15.78
N ALA A 46 -8.65 1.12 -16.21
CA ALA A 46 -8.98 0.40 -17.42
C ALA A 46 -10.46 0.07 -17.53
N LEU A 47 -10.99 0.20 -18.74
CA LEU A 47 -12.34 -0.21 -19.11
C LEU A 47 -12.26 -1.26 -20.23
N PRO A 48 -13.34 -2.02 -20.45
CA PRO A 48 -13.41 -2.97 -21.54
C PRO A 48 -13.23 -2.30 -22.91
N VAL A 49 -12.42 -2.91 -23.77
CA VAL A 49 -12.10 -2.43 -25.13
C VAL A 49 -12.43 -3.53 -26.13
N TRP A 50 -13.15 -3.15 -27.19
CA TRP A 50 -13.45 -4.00 -28.33
C TRP A 50 -12.22 -4.11 -29.24
N LYS A 51 -11.93 -5.33 -29.69
CA LYS A 51 -10.82 -5.64 -30.59
C LYS A 51 -11.26 -6.68 -31.62
N ARG A 52 -10.68 -6.65 -32.81
CA ARG A 52 -10.89 -7.74 -33.78
C ARG A 52 -10.16 -8.97 -33.30
N LEU A 53 -10.81 -10.13 -33.44
CA LEU A 53 -10.18 -11.42 -33.12
C LEU A 53 -8.90 -11.62 -33.96
N ALA A 54 -8.98 -11.27 -35.25
CA ALA A 54 -7.88 -11.41 -36.20
C ALA A 54 -6.60 -10.68 -35.76
N ASP A 55 -6.71 -9.48 -35.16
CA ASP A 55 -5.54 -8.70 -34.71
C ASP A 55 -4.80 -9.43 -33.57
N ILE A 56 -5.54 -10.12 -32.70
CA ILE A 56 -4.96 -10.91 -31.60
C ILE A 56 -4.38 -12.22 -32.14
N GLU A 57 -5.07 -12.89 -33.05
CA GLU A 57 -4.56 -14.12 -33.66
C GLU A 57 -3.28 -13.88 -34.47
N GLU A 58 -3.19 -12.77 -35.20
CA GLU A 58 -1.99 -12.36 -35.92
C GLU A 58 -0.84 -12.08 -34.95
N ALA A 59 -1.10 -11.33 -33.87
CA ALA A 59 -0.10 -11.06 -32.83
C ALA A 59 0.41 -12.33 -32.13
N LEU A 60 -0.45 -13.34 -31.95
CA LEU A 60 -0.04 -14.64 -31.41
C LEU A 60 0.78 -15.44 -32.43
N ALA A 61 0.40 -15.38 -33.71
CA ALA A 61 1.08 -16.11 -34.78
C ALA A 61 2.47 -15.56 -35.10
N ASN A 62 2.64 -14.23 -35.06
CA ASN A 62 3.92 -13.57 -35.32
C ASN A 62 4.81 -13.44 -34.07
N GLY A 63 4.32 -13.83 -32.89
CA GLY A 63 5.08 -13.83 -31.64
C GLY A 63 5.13 -12.46 -30.93
N SER A 64 4.36 -11.46 -31.38
CA SER A 64 4.22 -10.17 -30.69
C SER A 64 3.27 -10.23 -29.48
N ALA A 65 2.59 -11.35 -29.27
CA ALA A 65 1.82 -11.63 -28.07
C ALA A 65 1.93 -13.11 -27.68
N ILE A 66 1.69 -13.40 -26.39
CA ILE A 66 1.59 -14.76 -25.86
C ILE A 66 0.36 -14.90 -24.97
N ILE A 67 -0.16 -16.13 -24.86
CA ILE A 67 -1.16 -16.47 -23.85
C ILE A 67 -0.44 -16.92 -22.58
N ARG A 68 -0.71 -16.25 -21.46
CA ARG A 68 -0.18 -16.67 -20.16
C ARG A 68 -0.84 -17.97 -19.72
N VAL A 69 -0.03 -18.95 -19.34
CA VAL A 69 -0.49 -20.22 -18.77
C VAL A 69 -1.09 -20.03 -17.37
N ALA A 70 -0.54 -19.10 -16.59
CA ALA A 70 -0.97 -18.80 -15.23
C ALA A 70 -1.50 -17.38 -15.12
N ASP A 71 -2.63 -17.23 -14.43
CA ASP A 71 -3.18 -15.93 -14.11
C ASP A 71 -2.39 -15.27 -12.96
N PRO A 72 -1.66 -14.16 -13.21
CA PRO A 72 -0.85 -13.50 -12.19
C PRO A 72 -1.68 -12.98 -11.01
N TYR A 73 -3.00 -12.88 -11.17
CA TYR A 73 -3.94 -12.39 -10.17
C TYR A 73 -4.75 -13.50 -9.48
N ALA A 74 -4.53 -14.77 -9.82
CA ALA A 74 -5.26 -15.91 -9.27
C ALA A 74 -5.24 -15.99 -7.74
N HIS A 75 -4.10 -15.65 -7.11
CA HIS A 75 -3.97 -15.66 -5.65
C HIS A 75 -5.02 -14.81 -4.92
N ARG A 76 -5.54 -13.75 -5.55
CA ARG A 76 -6.58 -12.87 -4.99
C ARG A 76 -7.98 -13.50 -5.03
N LEU A 77 -8.19 -14.46 -5.92
CA LEU A 77 -9.49 -15.09 -6.15
C LEU A 77 -9.75 -16.24 -5.17
N HIS A 78 -8.68 -16.78 -4.57
CA HIS A 78 -8.70 -17.89 -3.63
C HIS A 78 -8.08 -17.53 -2.27
N PRO A 79 -8.63 -16.54 -1.54
CA PRO A 79 -8.11 -16.20 -0.21
C PRO A 79 -8.47 -17.28 0.83
N PRO A 80 -7.73 -17.33 1.96
CA PRO A 80 -8.04 -18.25 3.06
C PRO A 80 -9.48 -18.11 3.55
N GLU A 81 -10.08 -19.20 4.03
CA GLU A 81 -11.47 -19.23 4.49
C GLU A 81 -11.75 -18.21 5.61
N SER A 82 -10.80 -18.01 6.52
CA SER A 82 -10.88 -17.00 7.58
C SER A 82 -11.05 -15.58 7.03
N PHE A 83 -10.39 -15.27 5.92
CA PHE A 83 -10.52 -13.98 5.23
C PHE A 83 -11.89 -13.85 4.56
N LEU A 84 -12.35 -14.92 3.91
CA LEU A 84 -13.68 -14.97 3.30
C LEU A 84 -14.77 -14.71 4.34
N LEU A 85 -14.75 -15.41 5.48
CA LEU A 85 -15.74 -15.22 6.55
C LEU A 85 -15.80 -13.77 7.03
N LYS A 86 -14.65 -13.14 7.24
CA LYS A 86 -14.54 -11.76 7.71
C LYS A 86 -15.05 -10.72 6.71
N HIS A 87 -14.92 -11.00 5.41
CA HIS A 87 -15.17 -10.03 4.34
C HIS A 87 -16.32 -10.38 3.40
N ARG A 88 -17.00 -11.51 3.65
CA ARG A 88 -18.15 -12.01 2.87
C ARG A 88 -19.24 -10.97 2.70
N GLN A 89 -19.67 -10.33 3.79
CA GLN A 89 -20.74 -9.33 3.76
C GLN A 89 -20.40 -8.16 2.82
N ARG A 90 -19.14 -7.70 2.80
CA ARG A 90 -18.70 -6.61 1.91
C ARG A 90 -18.66 -7.05 0.46
N ARG A 91 -18.18 -8.26 0.19
CA ARG A 91 -18.21 -8.87 -1.15
C ARG A 91 -19.65 -8.98 -1.66
N ASP A 92 -20.56 -9.49 -0.82
CA ASP A 92 -21.95 -9.71 -1.20
C ASP A 92 -22.70 -8.39 -1.40
N ALA A 93 -22.43 -7.37 -0.57
CA ALA A 93 -22.95 -6.03 -0.79
C ALA A 93 -22.46 -5.41 -2.10
N ALA A 94 -21.16 -5.57 -2.42
CA ALA A 94 -20.62 -5.11 -3.70
C ALA A 94 -21.21 -5.86 -4.90
N TRP A 95 -21.43 -7.17 -4.75
CA TRP A 95 -22.04 -8.02 -5.78
C TRP A 95 -23.46 -7.56 -6.10
N LYS A 96 -24.28 -7.31 -5.08
CA LYS A 96 -25.65 -6.81 -5.25
C LYS A 96 -25.75 -5.52 -6.06
N VAL A 97 -24.72 -4.66 -6.01
CA VAL A 97 -24.71 -3.40 -6.77
C VAL A 97 -24.51 -3.63 -8.27
N ILE A 98 -23.85 -4.72 -8.67
CA ILE A 98 -23.45 -4.94 -10.07
C ILE A 98 -24.04 -6.20 -10.69
N GLU A 99 -24.73 -7.06 -9.93
CA GLU A 99 -25.16 -8.39 -10.41
C GLU A 99 -26.09 -8.32 -11.64
N ASP A 100 -27.03 -7.37 -11.65
CA ASP A 100 -27.95 -7.19 -12.77
C ASP A 100 -27.22 -6.70 -14.02
N MET A 101 -26.33 -5.71 -13.86
CA MET A 101 -25.64 -5.09 -15.00
C MET A 101 -24.60 -6.00 -15.64
N VAL A 102 -23.88 -6.84 -14.86
CA VAL A 102 -22.85 -7.74 -15.42
C VAL A 102 -23.45 -8.90 -16.22
N SER A 103 -24.75 -9.16 -16.08
CA SER A 103 -25.49 -10.14 -16.89
C SER A 103 -25.86 -9.63 -18.30
N ARG A 104 -25.82 -8.32 -18.53
CA ARG A 104 -26.21 -7.66 -19.79
C ARG A 104 -25.08 -7.72 -20.82
N VAL A 105 -24.66 -8.93 -21.20
CA VAL A 105 -23.56 -9.17 -22.14
C VAL A 105 -24.10 -9.28 -23.57
N PRO A 106 -23.51 -8.58 -24.57
CA PRO A 106 -22.29 -7.77 -24.51
C PRO A 106 -22.52 -6.28 -24.21
N ASP A 107 -23.76 -5.83 -24.05
CA ASP A 107 -24.15 -4.42 -23.86
C ASP A 107 -23.36 -3.70 -22.76
N ILE A 108 -23.01 -4.39 -21.68
CA ILE A 108 -22.22 -3.85 -20.56
C ILE A 108 -20.81 -3.39 -20.99
N TYR A 109 -20.32 -3.87 -22.12
CA TYR A 109 -19.03 -3.49 -22.69
C TYR A 109 -19.12 -2.27 -23.61
N ASP A 110 -20.31 -1.92 -24.11
CA ASP A 110 -20.54 -0.66 -24.81
C ASP A 110 -20.49 0.51 -23.82
N GLU A 111 -19.75 1.58 -24.16
CA GLU A 111 -19.55 2.70 -23.23
C GLU A 111 -20.81 3.51 -22.96
N THR A 112 -21.68 3.65 -23.96
CA THR A 112 -22.90 4.45 -23.90
C THR A 112 -23.95 3.72 -23.08
N ILE A 113 -24.17 2.43 -23.39
CA ILE A 113 -25.11 1.58 -22.65
C ILE A 113 -24.63 1.38 -21.20
N ARG A 114 -23.33 1.11 -21.00
CA ARG A 114 -22.74 1.00 -19.66
C ARG A 114 -22.92 2.26 -18.83
N GLY A 115 -22.78 3.44 -19.43
CA GLY A 115 -22.98 4.71 -18.73
C GLY A 115 -24.37 4.83 -18.11
N GLY A 116 -25.41 4.42 -18.85
CA GLY A 116 -26.79 4.32 -18.37
C GLY A 116 -26.94 3.30 -17.24
N LEU A 117 -26.46 2.07 -17.48
CA LEU A 117 -26.49 0.99 -16.48
C LEU A 117 -25.82 1.39 -15.15
N VAL A 118 -24.68 2.09 -15.22
CA VAL A 118 -23.97 2.59 -14.04
C VAL A 118 -24.77 3.66 -13.30
N ALA A 119 -25.47 4.54 -14.02
CA ALA A 119 -26.32 5.56 -13.41
C ALA A 119 -27.52 4.92 -12.68
N ASP A 120 -28.16 3.94 -13.31
CA ASP A 120 -29.31 3.23 -12.73
C ASP A 120 -28.89 2.48 -11.45
N ALA A 121 -27.80 1.71 -11.51
CA ALA A 121 -27.27 0.99 -10.35
C ALA A 121 -26.85 1.93 -9.21
N ALA A 122 -26.22 3.07 -9.55
CA ALA A 122 -25.84 4.09 -8.58
C ALA A 122 -27.06 4.65 -7.83
N ASN A 123 -28.14 4.93 -8.54
CA ASN A 123 -29.39 5.44 -7.97
C ASN A 123 -30.11 4.36 -7.13
N GLN A 124 -30.30 3.17 -7.70
CA GLN A 124 -30.98 2.04 -7.06
C GLN A 124 -30.33 1.64 -5.73
N HIS A 125 -29.01 1.63 -5.68
CA HIS A 125 -28.25 1.22 -4.49
C HIS A 125 -27.75 2.38 -3.64
N SER A 126 -28.10 3.64 -3.99
CA SER A 126 -27.65 4.84 -3.27
C SER A 126 -26.12 4.91 -3.08
N VAL A 127 -25.38 4.64 -4.15
CA VAL A 127 -23.91 4.70 -4.17
C VAL A 127 -23.41 5.65 -5.26
N HIS A 128 -22.21 6.18 -5.10
CA HIS A 128 -21.60 7.02 -6.13
C HIS A 128 -21.24 6.20 -7.38
N LYS A 129 -21.39 6.77 -8.60
CA LYS A 129 -21.02 6.11 -9.87
C LYS A 129 -19.58 5.55 -9.86
N MET A 130 -18.65 6.27 -9.23
CA MET A 130 -17.26 5.81 -9.08
C MET A 130 -17.13 4.51 -8.28
N THR A 131 -18.03 4.26 -7.32
CA THR A 131 -18.08 3.01 -6.56
C THR A 131 -18.53 1.86 -7.45
N VAL A 132 -19.54 2.07 -8.29
CA VAL A 132 -20.01 1.08 -9.27
C VAL A 132 -18.88 0.72 -10.24
N TYR A 133 -18.23 1.73 -10.84
CA TYR A 133 -17.07 1.52 -11.72
C TYR A 133 -15.93 0.77 -11.04
N LYS A 134 -15.67 1.07 -9.76
CA LYS A 134 -14.66 0.33 -8.97
C LYS A 134 -15.02 -1.14 -8.81
N TYR A 135 -16.29 -1.47 -8.60
CA TYR A 135 -16.74 -2.87 -8.51
C TYR A 135 -16.67 -3.57 -9.86
N LEU A 136 -17.11 -2.93 -10.95
CA LEU A 136 -17.00 -3.46 -12.30
C LEU A 136 -15.56 -3.79 -12.70
N ARG A 137 -14.62 -2.84 -12.52
CA ARG A 137 -13.20 -3.08 -12.82
C ARG A 137 -12.62 -4.25 -12.04
N ARG A 138 -12.92 -4.33 -10.73
CA ARG A 138 -12.48 -5.46 -9.90
C ARG A 138 -13.03 -6.77 -10.41
N PHE A 139 -14.32 -6.80 -10.75
CA PHE A 139 -14.98 -7.97 -11.30
C PHE A 139 -14.33 -8.43 -12.61
N TRP A 140 -14.12 -7.53 -13.57
CA TRP A 140 -13.49 -7.85 -14.84
C TRP A 140 -12.02 -8.27 -14.71
N TRP A 141 -11.20 -7.54 -13.95
CA TRP A 141 -9.81 -7.93 -13.72
C TRP A 141 -9.67 -9.29 -13.04
N GLY A 142 -10.58 -9.59 -12.11
CA GLY A 142 -10.58 -10.83 -11.35
C GLY A 142 -11.28 -11.99 -12.07
N GLY A 143 -11.38 -11.97 -13.40
CA GLY A 143 -11.92 -13.10 -14.17
C GLY A 143 -13.43 -13.28 -13.99
N MET A 144 -14.16 -12.21 -13.66
CA MET A 144 -15.63 -12.21 -13.58
C MET A 144 -16.20 -13.20 -12.56
N VAL A 145 -15.47 -13.42 -11.46
CA VAL A 145 -15.96 -14.19 -10.32
C VAL A 145 -16.35 -13.29 -9.15
N LYS A 146 -17.37 -13.69 -8.39
CA LYS A 146 -17.87 -12.91 -7.23
C LYS A 146 -16.79 -12.60 -6.19
N ASN A 147 -15.82 -13.50 -6.00
CA ASN A 147 -14.72 -13.30 -5.06
C ASN A 147 -13.75 -12.18 -5.46
N ALA A 148 -13.74 -11.75 -6.73
CA ALA A 148 -12.96 -10.60 -7.18
C ALA A 148 -13.35 -9.29 -6.47
N LEU A 149 -14.56 -9.22 -5.91
CA LEU A 149 -15.06 -8.06 -5.17
C LEU A 149 -14.55 -7.97 -3.73
N LEU A 150 -13.76 -8.95 -3.27
CA LEU A 150 -13.15 -8.92 -1.95
C LEU A 150 -12.20 -7.71 -1.79
N PRO A 151 -12.07 -7.15 -0.58
CA PRO A 151 -11.15 -6.04 -0.34
C PRO A 151 -9.68 -6.45 -0.48
N SER A 152 -8.89 -5.66 -1.21
CA SER A 152 -7.44 -5.89 -1.37
C SER A 152 -6.63 -5.30 -0.18
N TYR A 153 -6.75 -5.89 1.01
CA TYR A 153 -6.05 -5.40 2.21
C TYR A 153 -4.56 -5.74 2.27
N GLU A 154 -4.07 -6.61 1.40
CA GLU A 154 -2.63 -6.96 1.31
C GLU A 154 -1.72 -5.74 1.13
N ARG A 155 -2.24 -4.67 0.49
CA ARG A 155 -1.52 -3.39 0.29
C ARG A 155 -1.79 -2.35 1.39
N SER A 156 -2.60 -2.69 2.39
CA SER A 156 -3.08 -1.77 3.42
C SER A 156 -2.33 -1.95 4.75
N GLY A 157 -2.33 -0.91 5.58
CA GLY A 157 -1.84 -0.97 6.96
C GLY A 157 -0.36 -0.66 7.16
N GLY A 158 0.50 -0.90 6.15
CA GLY A 158 1.94 -0.63 6.27
C GLY A 158 2.56 -1.28 7.51
N LEU A 159 2.02 -2.43 7.93
CA LEU A 159 2.41 -3.09 9.15
C LEU A 159 3.88 -3.49 9.04
N GLY A 160 4.72 -2.97 9.93
CA GLY A 160 6.17 -3.19 9.91
C GLY A 160 6.96 -2.31 8.94
N LYS A 161 6.32 -1.52 8.08
CA LYS A 161 7.02 -0.52 7.25
C LYS A 161 7.21 0.78 8.03
N GLU A 162 8.45 1.21 8.18
CA GLU A 162 8.74 2.52 8.77
C GLU A 162 8.29 3.63 7.82
N LYS A 163 7.48 4.57 8.33
CA LYS A 163 7.11 5.77 7.58
C LYS A 163 8.17 6.83 7.85
N SER A 164 8.90 7.26 6.81
CA SER A 164 9.89 8.35 6.94
C SER A 164 9.24 9.59 7.55
N ALA A 165 9.88 10.18 8.56
CA ALA A 165 9.41 11.37 9.25
C ALA A 165 9.95 12.68 8.63
N ASN A 166 10.45 12.61 7.40
CA ASN A 166 11.17 13.68 6.69
C ASN A 166 10.26 14.82 6.19
N SER A 167 9.05 14.99 6.76
CA SER A 167 8.20 16.14 6.42
C SER A 167 8.59 17.35 7.26
N ALA A 168 8.61 18.53 6.63
CA ALA A 168 8.84 19.81 7.30
C ALA A 168 7.81 20.10 8.41
N SER A 169 6.59 19.54 8.32
CA SER A 169 5.58 19.65 9.36
C SER A 169 5.76 18.60 10.47
N LYS A 170 5.66 19.04 11.72
CA LYS A 170 5.66 18.16 12.90
C LYS A 170 4.46 17.23 12.84
N ARG A 171 4.71 15.92 12.90
CA ARG A 171 3.67 14.90 12.90
C ARG A 171 3.11 14.63 14.30
N GLY A 172 1.85 14.21 14.35
CA GLY A 172 1.15 13.83 15.57
C GLY A 172 0.25 14.95 16.12
N ARG A 173 -0.45 14.66 17.21
CA ARG A 173 -1.31 15.62 17.88
C ARG A 173 -0.48 16.82 18.36
N PRO A 174 -0.86 18.08 18.03
CA PRO A 174 -0.22 19.26 18.58
C PRO A 174 -0.24 19.24 20.11
N THR A 175 0.84 19.67 20.74
CA THR A 175 0.92 19.68 22.21
C THR A 175 0.04 20.78 22.80
N LYS A 176 -0.36 20.66 24.06
CA LYS A 176 -1.07 21.75 24.77
C LYS A 176 -0.27 23.05 24.77
N ALA A 177 1.07 23.00 24.79
CA ALA A 177 1.90 24.20 24.72
C ALA A 177 1.78 24.90 23.36
N THR A 178 1.79 24.14 22.26
CA THR A 178 1.56 24.67 20.92
C THR A 178 0.15 25.24 20.75
N VAL A 179 -0.86 24.55 21.30
CA VAL A 179 -2.28 24.96 21.13
C VAL A 179 -2.68 26.12 22.04
N LEU A 180 -2.18 26.17 23.28
CA LEU A 180 -2.65 27.11 24.32
C LEU A 180 -1.68 28.27 24.57
N ARG A 181 -0.41 28.15 24.17
CA ARG A 181 0.64 29.12 24.48
C ARG A 181 1.43 29.58 23.24
N ASP A 182 0.94 29.25 22.05
CA ASP A 182 1.57 29.54 20.76
C ASP A 182 3.07 29.18 20.69
N ALA A 183 3.45 28.12 21.41
CA ALA A 183 4.84 27.67 21.46
C ALA A 183 5.21 26.95 20.15
N PRO A 184 6.44 27.15 19.61
CA PRO A 184 6.88 26.45 18.41
C PRO A 184 6.69 24.94 18.53
N PRO A 185 6.24 24.26 17.46
CA PRO A 185 6.14 22.82 17.45
C PRO A 185 7.53 22.20 17.68
N GLY A 186 7.58 21.08 18.40
CA GLY A 186 8.84 20.34 18.59
C GLY A 186 9.37 19.73 17.29
N ILE A 187 10.37 18.84 17.39
CA ILE A 187 10.93 18.14 16.23
C ILE A 187 10.33 16.75 15.99
N ASN A 188 10.29 16.33 14.72
CA ASN A 188 10.13 14.93 14.38
C ASN A 188 11.43 14.17 14.68
N VAL A 189 11.31 12.91 15.10
CA VAL A 189 12.45 12.00 15.20
C VAL A 189 12.63 11.36 13.83
N ASP A 190 13.48 11.97 13.02
CA ASP A 190 13.87 11.50 11.68
C ASP A 190 14.99 10.45 11.74
N ASP A 191 15.45 9.98 10.58
CA ASP A 191 16.48 8.94 10.48
C ASP A 191 17.79 9.35 11.15
N SER A 192 18.14 10.64 11.14
CA SER A 192 19.37 11.15 11.77
C SER A 192 19.28 11.08 13.29
N ILE A 193 18.17 11.54 13.87
CA ILE A 193 17.93 11.51 15.32
C ILE A 193 17.81 10.07 15.80
N ARG A 194 17.22 9.17 14.99
CA ARG A 194 17.14 7.73 15.32
C ARG A 194 18.50 7.06 15.41
N ARG A 195 19.44 7.44 14.54
CA ARG A 195 20.83 6.95 14.64
C ARG A 195 21.48 7.43 15.93
N ILE A 196 21.29 8.70 16.30
CA ILE A 196 21.79 9.24 17.58
C ILE A 196 21.18 8.48 18.76
N PHE A 197 19.87 8.22 18.75
CA PHE A 197 19.20 7.43 19.79
C PHE A 197 19.79 6.03 19.92
N SER A 198 19.98 5.34 18.79
CA SER A 198 20.54 3.99 18.77
C SER A 198 21.96 3.95 19.37
N VAL A 199 22.78 4.95 19.06
CA VAL A 199 24.12 5.09 19.64
C VAL A 199 24.02 5.36 21.14
N ALA A 200 23.14 6.26 21.57
CA ALA A 200 22.95 6.60 22.97
C ALA A 200 22.41 5.42 23.81
N PHE A 201 21.54 4.58 23.26
CA PHE A 201 21.08 3.37 23.93
C PHE A 201 22.26 2.43 24.21
N ARG A 202 23.07 2.12 23.18
CA ARG A 202 24.25 1.26 23.34
C ARG A 202 25.29 1.82 24.31
N LEU A 203 25.55 3.13 24.25
CA LEU A 203 26.60 3.75 25.06
C LEU A 203 26.19 4.03 26.50
N TYR A 204 24.91 4.34 26.74
CA TYR A 204 24.47 4.85 28.03
C TYR A 204 23.36 4.05 28.68
N VAL A 205 22.61 3.21 27.95
CA VAL A 205 21.51 2.42 28.53
C VAL A 205 21.94 0.96 28.67
N ASP A 206 22.45 0.36 27.59
CA ASP A 206 22.80 -1.06 27.50
C ASP A 206 24.21 -1.35 28.06
N THR A 207 24.52 -0.77 29.23
CA THR A 207 25.81 -0.94 29.92
C THR A 207 25.62 -1.59 31.28
N ASN A 208 26.64 -2.30 31.78
CA ASN A 208 26.59 -3.02 33.06
C ASN A 208 26.27 -2.13 34.28
N LYS A 209 26.43 -0.81 34.19
CA LYS A 209 26.10 0.15 35.26
C LYS A 209 24.72 0.80 35.10
N ALA A 210 24.03 0.54 33.97
CA ALA A 210 22.67 0.95 33.60
C ALA A 210 22.16 2.23 34.29
N PRO A 211 22.70 3.42 33.96
CA PRO A 211 22.13 4.65 34.47
C PRO A 211 20.66 4.76 34.00
N THR A 212 19.82 5.44 34.79
CA THR A 212 18.40 5.58 34.44
C THR A 212 18.24 6.16 33.02
N LEU A 213 17.18 5.76 32.32
CA LEU A 213 16.89 6.24 30.96
C LEU A 213 16.83 7.78 30.88
N LYS A 214 16.43 8.44 31.98
CA LYS A 214 16.48 9.89 32.13
C LYS A 214 17.92 10.43 32.11
N ARG A 215 18.85 9.77 32.81
CA ARG A 215 20.27 10.13 32.81
C ARG A 215 20.91 9.88 31.44
N ALA A 216 20.61 8.75 30.79
CA ALA A 216 21.07 8.46 29.44
C ALA A 216 20.58 9.51 28.43
N TYR A 217 19.33 9.94 28.54
CA TYR A 217 18.79 11.04 27.74
C TYR A 217 19.54 12.36 27.95
N SER A 218 19.83 12.74 29.21
CA SER A 218 20.63 13.93 29.50
C SER A 218 22.05 13.85 28.91
N LEU A 219 22.70 12.69 28.99
CA LEU A 219 24.01 12.45 28.39
C LEU A 219 23.97 12.53 26.86
N MET A 220 22.93 11.97 26.24
CA MET A 220 22.71 12.07 24.80
C MET A 220 22.58 13.52 24.35
N LEU A 221 21.74 14.33 25.04
CA LEU A 221 21.59 15.75 24.70
C LEU A 221 22.93 16.49 24.83
N SER A 222 23.64 16.28 25.94
CA SER A 222 24.96 16.87 26.19
C SER A 222 25.94 16.57 25.07
N ASN A 223 25.97 15.34 24.56
CA ASN A 223 27.03 14.88 23.65
C ASN A 223 26.70 15.08 22.17
N TYR A 224 25.41 15.03 21.79
CA TYR A 224 25.02 15.03 20.37
C TYR A 224 24.15 16.22 19.95
N PHE A 225 23.62 17.00 20.89
CA PHE A 225 22.74 18.13 20.60
C PHE A 225 23.27 19.45 21.17
N ASN A 226 24.50 19.50 21.71
CA ASN A 226 25.08 20.76 22.19
C ASN A 226 25.49 21.66 21.01
N VAL A 227 25.40 22.97 21.23
CA VAL A 227 25.84 24.01 20.28
C VAL A 227 27.13 24.69 20.73
N GLY A 228 27.77 24.18 21.79
CA GLY A 228 28.96 24.76 22.41
C GLY A 228 29.08 24.41 23.88
N PHE A 229 30.04 25.03 24.55
CA PHE A 229 30.29 24.84 25.97
C PHE A 229 30.60 26.17 26.67
N GLU A 230 30.07 26.34 27.88
CA GLU A 230 30.38 27.44 28.77
C GLU A 230 31.19 26.95 29.97
N VAL A 231 32.09 27.77 30.47
CA VAL A 231 32.83 27.47 31.71
C VAL A 231 32.11 28.13 32.88
N LYS A 232 31.55 27.32 33.78
CA LYS A 232 30.92 27.78 35.02
C LYS A 232 31.66 27.17 36.20
N GLY A 233 32.30 28.01 37.01
CA GLY A 233 33.08 27.57 38.18
C GLY A 233 34.23 26.61 37.84
N GLY A 234 34.90 26.81 36.69
CA GLY A 234 35.99 25.95 36.23
C GLY A 234 35.56 24.64 35.55
N VAL A 235 34.24 24.37 35.48
CA VAL A 235 33.69 23.17 34.83
C VAL A 235 33.10 23.53 33.47
N ARG A 236 33.44 22.74 32.44
CA ARG A 236 32.92 22.87 31.08
C ARG A 236 31.52 22.26 31.00
N VAL A 237 30.50 23.09 30.77
CA VAL A 237 29.08 22.70 30.71
C VAL A 237 28.56 22.85 29.29
N PRO A 238 27.88 21.83 28.72
CA PRO A 238 27.31 21.92 27.36
C PRO A 238 26.16 22.93 27.30
N VAL A 239 26.14 23.74 26.26
CA VAL A 239 25.03 24.64 25.93
C VAL A 239 24.08 23.91 24.99
N LEU A 240 22.82 23.76 25.40
CA LEU A 240 21.79 23.11 24.60
C LEU A 240 20.93 24.15 23.87
N PRO A 241 20.46 23.85 22.65
CA PRO A 241 19.51 24.69 21.94
C PRO A 241 18.14 24.68 22.63
N PRO A 242 17.22 25.58 22.21
CA PRO A 242 15.87 25.64 22.76
C PRO A 242 15.14 24.28 22.71
N SER A 243 14.28 24.04 23.69
CA SER A 243 13.59 22.74 23.86
C SER A 243 12.78 22.26 22.66
N HIS A 244 12.26 23.18 21.83
CA HIS A 244 11.53 22.85 20.61
C HIS A 244 12.41 22.28 19.49
N GLN A 245 13.73 22.45 19.57
CA GLN A 245 14.73 21.88 18.65
C GLN A 245 15.33 20.57 19.16
N LEU A 246 14.89 20.10 20.34
CA LEU A 246 15.39 18.90 20.97
C LEU A 246 14.37 17.77 20.92
N PRO A 247 14.82 16.52 20.76
CA PRO A 247 13.95 15.38 20.94
C PRO A 247 13.48 15.33 22.40
N THR A 248 12.24 14.92 22.65
CA THR A 248 11.71 14.81 24.01
C THR A 248 12.14 13.51 24.69
N LEU A 249 12.15 13.50 26.02
CA LEU A 249 12.39 12.27 26.78
C LEU A 249 11.37 11.18 26.41
N GLU A 250 10.10 11.53 26.20
CA GLU A 250 9.07 10.57 25.78
C GLU A 250 9.38 9.94 24.42
N GLN A 251 9.86 10.73 23.45
CA GLN A 251 10.32 10.22 22.16
C GLN A 251 11.49 9.25 22.35
N PHE A 252 12.47 9.61 23.18
CA PHE A 252 13.60 8.74 23.51
C PHE A 252 13.14 7.42 24.15
N ARG A 253 12.22 7.46 25.11
CA ARG A 253 11.63 6.25 25.74
C ARG A 253 10.89 5.37 24.75
N TYR A 254 10.06 5.98 23.90
CA TYR A 254 9.28 5.26 22.88
C TYR A 254 10.20 4.47 21.94
N TRP A 255 11.26 5.11 21.44
CA TRP A 255 12.19 4.48 20.51
C TRP A 255 13.05 3.40 21.16
N TYR A 256 13.41 3.56 22.44
CA TYR A 256 14.11 2.50 23.18
C TYR A 256 13.26 1.24 23.28
N LYS A 257 12.01 1.37 23.75
CA LYS A 257 11.07 0.23 23.83
C LYS A 257 10.86 -0.42 22.47
N LYS A 258 10.67 0.40 21.43
CA LYS A 258 10.46 -0.10 20.07
C LYS A 258 11.67 -0.90 19.55
N GLN A 259 12.90 -0.47 19.86
CA GLN A 259 14.11 -1.20 19.47
C GLN A 259 14.19 -2.55 20.20
N GLN A 260 13.90 -2.59 21.50
CA GLN A 260 13.84 -3.85 22.26
C GLN A 260 12.77 -4.81 21.73
N ASP A 261 11.58 -4.32 21.39
CA ASP A 261 10.51 -5.14 20.81
C ASP A 261 10.93 -5.74 19.45
N ILE A 262 11.69 -4.97 18.65
CA ILE A 262 12.25 -5.43 17.38
C ILE A 262 13.32 -6.51 17.62
N GLU A 263 14.29 -6.27 18.50
CA GLU A 263 15.36 -7.23 18.85
C GLU A 263 14.79 -8.54 19.43
N ALA A 264 13.79 -8.45 20.30
CA ALA A 264 13.09 -9.61 20.85
C ALA A 264 12.31 -10.39 19.78
N SER A 265 11.68 -9.67 18.82
CA SER A 265 10.99 -10.28 17.68
C SER A 265 11.95 -11.02 16.75
N PHE A 266 13.12 -10.44 16.45
CA PHE A 266 14.18 -11.09 15.67
C PHE A 266 14.70 -12.35 16.37
N THR A 267 15.01 -12.25 17.66
CA THR A 267 15.53 -13.38 18.46
C THR A 267 14.54 -14.56 18.50
N LYS A 268 13.22 -14.28 18.58
CA LYS A 268 12.17 -15.32 18.54
C LYS A 268 12.02 -15.99 17.17
N ARG A 269 12.38 -15.30 16.08
CA ARG A 269 12.22 -15.80 14.70
C ARG A 269 13.42 -16.60 14.22
N GLU A 270 14.63 -16.16 14.53
CA GLU A 270 15.86 -16.81 14.05
C GLU A 270 16.48 -17.79 15.06
N GLY A 271 15.90 -17.88 16.26
CA GLY A 271 16.50 -18.61 17.38
C GLY A 271 17.66 -17.83 17.99
N ALA A 272 17.84 -17.96 19.30
CA ALA A 272 19.02 -17.40 19.95
C ALA A 272 20.27 -18.09 19.37
N ARG A 273 21.08 -17.37 18.58
CA ARG A 273 22.46 -17.80 18.31
C ARG A 273 23.17 -17.84 19.67
N ARG A 274 23.35 -19.05 20.20
CA ARG A 274 24.29 -19.35 21.28
C ARG A 274 25.71 -19.32 20.71
#